data_AF-A0A5A5R702-F1
#
_entry.id   AF-A0A5A5R702-F1
#
_cell.length_a   1.000
_cell.length_b   1.000
_cell.length_c   1.000
_cell.angle_alpha   90.00
_cell.angle_beta   90.00
_cell.angle_gamma   90.00
#
_symmetry.space_group_name_H-M   'P 1'
#
loop_
_entity.id
_entity.type
_entity.pdbx_description
1 polymer ?
#
loop_
_entity_poly.entity_id
_entity_poly.type
_entity_poly.pdbx_seq_one_letter_code
_entity_poly.pdbx_strand_id
1 'polypeptide(L)'
;MLGELVEIVTKLFEVSDRLKQSEDEDRKRVIKYFNQVGDCLLGIEQELRNGNPYHGRWGELQEYARNFPKSISKAIGEDKEKELSLLLEAIVNNTPEDDSDIKTIATTGGRFKALAVNIATENGEAPPQVEQPKQPIPVSRRTVVYAAIGTATAIATGTAGWFVRQYQPSVRWKMVSFLGESTKNKVILFDAPLMISERIKAITNSQFIIEVDTTGDILTEEILQKVSAGRDIQCGFSGIYYEQEKYRPLYFGCAVPFGLSPQEQTAWLSYKKDPNDQLTYIQSLYREIGLNVIPFPAGATGGQMGGWFKKEINTVADFNGLTMRIPGLGADVLSDYFGIKTDKKIFGKALSIGEISTELEKGTIQAAEWIGPHDDFQLNLHKAGAKYYYYPGWWEPSTTFDVQVNKDAWENLPPEYQRIFEAVCHETYTKILSEYDRRNARTLGDIRKLESSGNIKILPFPDEVLQVAQAKTEELLKLYDANPQFKEVHDEWEGFKTQMRSWDDLSDLTKIMSRLNQPINMVVQ
;
A
#
# COMPACT_ATOMS: atom_id res chain seq x y z
N MET A 1 30.94 2.35 -27.22
CA MET A 1 29.69 2.44 -28.01
C MET A 1 28.56 3.13 -27.25
N LEU A 2 28.36 2.90 -25.95
CA LEU A 2 27.33 3.60 -25.17
C LEU A 2 27.49 5.14 -25.14
N GLY A 3 28.71 5.67 -25.31
CA GLY A 3 28.98 7.11 -25.50
C GLY A 3 28.19 7.79 -26.63
N GLU A 4 27.77 7.04 -27.65
CA GLU A 4 27.01 7.56 -28.79
C GLU A 4 25.53 7.83 -28.46
N LEU A 5 25.02 7.31 -27.33
CA LEU A 5 23.68 7.64 -26.80
C LEU A 5 23.48 9.15 -26.60
N VAL A 6 24.54 9.82 -26.16
CA VAL A 6 24.54 11.27 -25.94
C VAL A 6 24.43 12.02 -27.27
N GLU A 7 25.01 11.47 -28.35
CA GLU A 7 24.94 12.06 -29.68
C GLU A 7 23.51 11.94 -30.26
N ILE A 8 22.87 10.78 -30.09
CA ILE A 8 21.47 10.57 -30.53
C ILE A 8 20.55 11.61 -29.90
N VAL A 9 20.58 11.74 -28.57
CA VAL A 9 19.71 12.70 -27.89
C VAL A 9 20.07 14.15 -28.24
N THR A 10 21.33 14.44 -28.53
CA THR A 10 21.77 15.77 -29.01
C THR A 10 21.16 16.09 -30.38
N LYS A 11 21.21 15.14 -31.34
CA LYS A 11 20.54 15.28 -32.64
C LYS A 11 19.03 15.48 -32.50
N LEU A 12 18.41 14.88 -31.48
CA LEU A 12 16.98 15.07 -31.20
C LEU A 12 16.66 16.45 -30.58
N PHE A 13 17.58 17.03 -29.80
CA PHE A 13 17.46 18.41 -29.32
C PHE A 13 17.53 19.43 -30.46
N GLU A 14 18.40 19.22 -31.45
CA GLU A 14 18.53 20.10 -32.63
C GLU A 14 17.23 20.23 -33.43
N VAL A 15 16.33 19.26 -33.31
CA VAL A 15 15.06 19.23 -34.05
C VAL A 15 13.85 19.48 -33.15
N SER A 16 14.09 19.78 -31.87
CA SER A 16 13.03 19.92 -30.86
C SER A 16 12.02 21.02 -31.19
N ASP A 17 12.44 22.13 -31.79
CA ASP A 17 11.53 23.20 -32.22
C ASP A 17 10.57 22.76 -33.34
N ARG A 18 11.02 21.87 -34.24
CA ARG A 18 10.14 21.26 -35.26
C ARG A 18 9.15 20.30 -34.62
N LEU A 19 9.59 19.53 -33.61
CA LEU A 19 8.72 18.63 -32.85
C LEU A 19 7.67 19.38 -32.02
N LYS A 20 7.98 20.57 -31.51
CA LYS A 20 6.99 21.47 -30.86
C LYS A 20 5.89 21.93 -31.81
N GLN A 21 6.20 22.05 -33.10
CA GLN A 21 5.29 22.51 -34.16
C GLN A 21 4.48 21.37 -34.79
N SER A 22 4.71 20.12 -34.40
CA SER A 22 3.92 18.96 -34.85
C SER A 22 2.47 19.05 -34.38
N GLU A 23 1.57 18.34 -35.08
CA GLU A 23 0.18 18.17 -34.66
C GLU A 23 0.10 17.66 -33.21
N ASP A 24 -0.91 18.12 -32.46
CA ASP A 24 -0.97 17.90 -31.00
C ASP A 24 -0.91 16.42 -30.59
N GLU A 25 -1.53 15.54 -31.39
CA GLU A 25 -1.49 14.08 -31.16
C GLU A 25 -0.09 13.48 -31.42
N ASP A 26 0.60 13.93 -32.47
CA ASP A 26 1.97 13.50 -32.75
C ASP A 26 2.94 14.04 -31.69
N ARG A 27 2.75 15.29 -31.27
CA ARG A 27 3.51 15.95 -30.20
C ARG A 27 3.38 15.18 -28.87
N LYS A 28 2.15 14.83 -28.45
CA LYS A 28 1.90 14.02 -27.25
C LYS A 28 2.56 12.64 -27.32
N ARG A 29 2.51 11.97 -28.49
CA ARG A 29 3.17 10.67 -28.69
C ARG A 29 4.69 10.77 -28.53
N VAL A 30 5.32 11.80 -29.09
CA VAL A 30 6.77 12.04 -28.95
C VAL A 30 7.13 12.33 -27.49
N ILE A 31 6.36 13.17 -26.80
CA ILE A 31 6.57 13.49 -25.37
C ILE A 31 6.48 12.22 -24.52
N LYS A 32 5.47 11.38 -24.75
CA LYS A 32 5.30 10.11 -24.03
C LYS A 32 6.49 9.18 -24.27
N TYR A 33 6.90 9.01 -25.53
CA TYR A 33 8.02 8.15 -25.88
C TYR A 33 9.35 8.61 -25.23
N PHE A 34 9.69 9.90 -25.31
CA PHE A 34 10.92 10.41 -24.68
C PHE A 34 10.88 10.32 -23.15
N ASN A 35 9.71 10.45 -22.53
CA ASN A 35 9.58 10.18 -21.09
C ASN A 35 9.86 8.71 -20.76
N GLN A 36 9.28 7.78 -21.52
CA GLN A 36 9.46 6.34 -21.31
C GLN A 36 10.92 5.90 -21.50
N VAL A 37 11.59 6.37 -22.55
CA VAL A 37 13.02 6.11 -22.77
C VAL A 37 13.87 6.71 -21.64
N GLY A 38 13.55 7.93 -21.21
CA GLY A 38 14.24 8.59 -20.11
C GLY A 38 14.11 7.84 -18.78
N ASP A 39 12.89 7.41 -18.43
CA ASP A 39 12.61 6.65 -17.20
C ASP A 39 13.25 5.26 -17.24
N CYS A 40 13.27 4.61 -18.41
CA CYS A 40 13.94 3.33 -18.62
C CYS A 40 15.45 3.43 -18.39
N LEU A 41 16.12 4.42 -19.00
CA LEU A 41 17.56 4.65 -18.85
C LEU A 41 17.95 4.98 -17.40
N LEU A 42 17.19 5.85 -16.73
CA LEU A 42 17.43 6.19 -15.32
C LEU A 42 17.18 4.99 -14.40
N GLY A 43 16.19 4.15 -14.71
CA GLY A 43 15.97 2.89 -14.00
C GLY A 43 17.13 1.91 -14.17
N ILE A 44 17.67 1.76 -15.38
CA ILE A 44 18.86 0.93 -15.64
C ILE A 44 20.07 1.43 -14.84
N GLU A 45 20.30 2.74 -14.83
CA GLU A 45 21.40 3.33 -14.06
C GLU A 45 21.27 3.00 -12.56
N GLN A 46 20.07 3.13 -12.01
CA GLN A 46 19.81 2.82 -10.62
C GLN A 46 20.08 1.34 -10.29
N GLU A 47 19.66 0.41 -11.15
CA GLU A 47 19.95 -1.02 -10.96
C GLU A 47 21.46 -1.30 -11.04
N LEU A 48 22.17 -0.71 -12.01
CA LEU A 48 23.63 -0.86 -12.16
C LEU A 48 24.39 -0.34 -10.93
N ARG A 49 24.02 0.82 -10.38
CA ARG A 49 24.65 1.37 -9.16
C ARG A 49 24.41 0.51 -7.92
N ASN A 50 23.28 -0.18 -7.87
CA ASN A 50 22.91 -1.03 -6.76
C ASN A 50 23.47 -2.46 -6.88
N GLY A 51 24.16 -2.78 -7.98
CA GLY A 51 24.64 -4.14 -8.27
C GLY A 51 23.52 -5.14 -8.58
N ASN A 52 22.35 -4.64 -8.98
CA ASN A 52 21.18 -5.45 -9.29
C ASN A 52 21.15 -5.85 -10.78
N PRO A 53 20.46 -6.97 -11.13
CA PRO A 53 20.22 -7.32 -12.52
C PRO A 53 19.37 -6.25 -13.23
N TYR A 54 19.87 -5.69 -14.32
CA TYR A 54 19.19 -4.64 -15.10
C TYR A 54 18.60 -5.16 -16.44
N HIS A 55 18.79 -6.45 -16.76
CA HIS A 55 18.45 -7.05 -18.05
C HIS A 55 16.98 -6.90 -18.45
N GLY A 56 16.04 -6.84 -17.49
CA GLY A 56 14.62 -6.62 -17.77
C GLY A 56 14.34 -5.23 -18.35
N ARG A 57 14.87 -4.18 -17.70
CA ARG A 57 14.77 -2.80 -18.20
C ARG A 57 15.63 -2.59 -19.44
N TRP A 58 16.75 -3.30 -19.56
CA TRP A 58 17.56 -3.30 -20.77
C TRP A 58 16.81 -3.86 -21.98
N GLY A 59 16.01 -4.92 -21.79
CA GLY A 59 15.11 -5.46 -22.82
C GLY A 59 13.99 -4.49 -23.20
N GLU A 60 13.47 -3.72 -22.25
CA GLU A 60 12.48 -2.66 -22.51
C GLU A 60 13.08 -1.54 -23.39
N LEU A 61 14.33 -1.15 -23.13
CA LEU A 61 15.05 -0.17 -23.94
C LEU A 61 15.26 -0.62 -25.39
N GLN A 62 15.51 -1.92 -25.61
CA GLN A 62 15.56 -2.51 -26.96
C GLN A 62 14.23 -2.38 -27.69
N GLU A 63 13.12 -2.55 -26.98
CA GLU A 63 11.79 -2.41 -27.58
C GLU A 63 11.47 -0.96 -27.93
N TYR A 64 11.92 0.01 -27.13
CA TYR A 64 11.83 1.42 -27.51
C TYR A 64 12.64 1.74 -28.77
N ALA A 65 13.87 1.20 -28.89
CA ALA A 65 14.70 1.41 -30.07
C ALA A 65 14.05 0.91 -31.37
N ARG A 66 13.36 -0.24 -31.32
CA ARG A 66 12.61 -0.80 -32.45
C ARG A 66 11.34 -0.04 -32.78
N ASN A 67 10.70 0.53 -31.76
CA ASN A 67 9.45 1.29 -31.91
C ASN A 67 9.68 2.81 -31.91
N PHE A 68 10.78 3.25 -32.51
CA PHE A 68 11.10 4.66 -32.61
C PHE A 68 9.93 5.43 -33.28
N PRO A 69 9.45 6.55 -32.70
CA PRO A 69 8.21 7.18 -33.17
C PRO A 69 8.30 7.68 -34.61
N LYS A 70 7.41 7.19 -35.47
CA LYS A 70 7.24 7.72 -36.84
C LYS A 70 6.91 9.21 -36.89
N SER A 71 6.36 9.78 -35.81
CA SER A 71 6.15 11.23 -35.68
C SER A 71 7.46 12.03 -35.69
N ILE A 72 8.59 11.43 -35.29
CA ILE A 72 9.92 12.05 -35.40
C ILE A 72 10.38 12.07 -36.85
N SER A 73 10.04 11.06 -37.66
CA SER A 73 10.36 11.00 -39.09
C SER A 73 9.87 12.25 -39.85
N LYS A 74 8.68 12.78 -39.52
CA LYS A 74 8.19 14.05 -40.08
C LYS A 74 9.13 15.24 -39.81
N ALA A 75 9.82 15.24 -38.67
CA ALA A 75 10.73 16.31 -38.27
C ALA A 75 12.16 16.14 -38.79
N ILE A 76 12.64 14.91 -39.02
CA ILE A 76 14.06 14.66 -39.36
C ILE A 76 14.29 13.96 -40.72
N GLY A 77 13.22 13.48 -41.37
CA GLY A 77 13.26 12.67 -42.59
C GLY A 77 13.35 11.17 -42.30
N GLU A 78 12.72 10.35 -43.14
CA GLU A 78 12.67 8.88 -43.00
C GLU A 78 14.07 8.24 -42.96
N ASP A 79 14.99 8.69 -43.82
CA ASP A 79 16.36 8.14 -43.85
C ASP A 79 17.09 8.37 -42.52
N LYS A 80 16.92 9.55 -41.93
CA LYS A 80 17.57 9.95 -40.68
C LYS A 80 16.91 9.32 -39.46
N GLU A 81 15.60 9.10 -39.51
CA GLU A 81 14.86 8.36 -38.51
C GLU A 81 15.30 6.90 -38.46
N LYS A 82 15.42 6.25 -39.63
CA LYS A 82 15.95 4.90 -39.75
C LYS A 82 17.40 4.81 -39.28
N GLU A 83 18.24 5.78 -39.62
CA GLU A 83 19.62 5.87 -39.12
C GLU A 83 19.67 5.93 -37.59
N LEU A 84 18.89 6.81 -36.96
CA LEU A 84 18.85 6.96 -35.51
C LEU A 84 18.26 5.73 -34.81
N SER A 85 17.24 5.09 -35.38
CA SER A 85 16.66 3.86 -34.84
C SER A 85 17.67 2.71 -34.89
N LEU A 86 18.34 2.50 -36.03
CA LEU A 86 19.40 1.49 -36.17
C LEU A 86 20.59 1.75 -35.24
N LEU A 87 20.98 3.02 -35.09
CA LEU A 87 22.05 3.40 -34.19
C LEU A 87 21.65 3.15 -32.73
N LEU A 88 20.43 3.53 -32.34
CA LEU A 88 19.92 3.26 -31.00
C LEU A 88 19.87 1.75 -30.74
N GLU A 89 19.38 0.95 -31.68
CA GLU A 89 19.33 -0.52 -31.59
C GLU A 89 20.74 -1.14 -31.47
N ALA A 90 21.69 -0.68 -32.28
CA ALA A 90 23.08 -1.14 -32.21
C ALA A 90 23.72 -0.82 -30.85
N ILE A 91 23.44 0.36 -30.30
CA ILE A 91 24.01 0.79 -29.01
C ILE A 91 23.39 0.00 -27.84
N VAL A 92 22.08 -0.22 -27.83
CA VAL A 92 21.37 -0.97 -26.76
C VAL A 92 21.62 -2.48 -26.82
N ASN A 93 22.28 -2.98 -27.86
CA ASN A 93 22.78 -4.35 -27.90
C ASN A 93 24.13 -4.51 -27.20
N ASN A 94 24.74 -3.43 -26.72
CA ASN A 94 25.98 -3.48 -25.94
C ASN A 94 25.70 -3.38 -24.44
N THR A 95 26.30 -4.28 -23.70
CA THR A 95 26.19 -4.35 -22.24
C THR A 95 27.00 -3.20 -21.60
N PRO A 96 26.46 -2.47 -20.61
CA PRO A 96 27.25 -1.54 -19.79
C PRO A 96 28.35 -2.27 -19.02
N GLU A 97 29.59 -1.81 -19.12
CA GLU A 97 30.76 -2.50 -18.55
C GLU A 97 31.39 -1.74 -17.36
N ASP A 98 31.29 -0.41 -17.33
CA ASP A 98 31.98 0.41 -16.33
C ASP A 98 31.18 1.63 -15.83
N ASP A 99 31.74 2.36 -14.85
CA ASP A 99 31.15 3.57 -14.28
C ASP A 99 30.94 4.71 -15.30
N SER A 100 31.74 4.73 -16.37
CA SER A 100 31.59 5.72 -17.45
C SER A 100 30.32 5.43 -18.25
N ASP A 101 30.02 4.15 -18.51
CA ASP A 101 28.77 3.74 -19.15
C ASP A 101 27.55 4.09 -18.28
N ILE A 102 27.62 3.85 -16.96
CA ILE A 102 26.57 4.22 -16.00
C ILE A 102 26.29 5.73 -16.07
N LYS A 103 27.34 6.55 -16.05
CA LYS A 103 27.21 8.02 -16.15
C LYS A 103 26.64 8.45 -17.50
N THR A 104 26.99 7.76 -18.57
CA THR A 104 26.49 8.01 -19.92
C THR A 104 25.00 7.69 -20.02
N ILE A 105 24.56 6.57 -19.44
CA ILE A 105 23.15 6.17 -19.34
C ILE A 105 22.35 7.20 -18.53
N ALA A 106 22.84 7.60 -17.36
CA ALA A 106 22.20 8.63 -16.53
C ALA A 106 22.04 9.96 -17.27
N THR A 107 23.12 10.41 -17.92
CA THR A 107 23.13 11.67 -18.68
C THR A 107 22.14 11.61 -19.84
N THR A 108 22.11 10.49 -20.56
CA THR A 108 21.20 10.31 -21.69
C THR A 108 19.74 10.25 -21.22
N GLY A 109 19.45 9.50 -20.15
CA GLY A 109 18.10 9.41 -19.58
C GLY A 109 17.57 10.78 -19.16
N GLY A 110 18.38 11.57 -18.45
CA GLY A 110 18.04 12.94 -18.09
C GLY A 110 17.80 13.85 -19.30
N ARG A 111 18.58 13.70 -20.37
CA ARG A 111 18.41 14.46 -21.61
C ARG A 111 17.12 14.11 -22.35
N PHE A 112 16.71 12.84 -22.38
CA PHE A 112 15.40 12.46 -22.95
C PHE A 112 14.24 13.06 -22.16
N LYS A 113 14.31 13.08 -20.82
CA LYS A 113 13.31 13.76 -19.98
C LYS A 113 13.27 15.27 -20.25
N ALA A 114 14.43 15.91 -20.36
CA ALA A 114 14.53 17.33 -20.68
C ALA A 114 13.98 17.64 -22.08
N LEU A 115 14.18 16.75 -23.05
CA LEU A 115 13.63 16.90 -24.40
C LEU A 115 12.10 16.79 -24.39
N ALA A 116 11.53 15.85 -23.63
CA ALA A 116 10.09 15.73 -23.46
C ALA A 116 9.46 16.99 -22.84
N VAL A 117 10.09 17.56 -21.81
CA VAL A 117 9.68 18.83 -21.20
C VAL A 117 9.79 19.99 -22.20
N ASN A 118 10.89 20.05 -22.95
CA ASN A 118 11.09 21.10 -23.94
C ASN A 118 10.01 21.04 -25.03
N ILE A 119 9.61 19.86 -25.50
CA ILE A 119 8.58 19.72 -26.54
C ILE A 119 7.17 20.04 -26.00
N ALA A 120 6.95 19.86 -24.69
CA ALA A 120 5.69 20.16 -24.02
C ALA A 120 5.45 21.66 -23.77
N THR A 121 6.48 22.52 -23.85
CA THR A 121 6.33 23.97 -23.63
C THR A 121 5.89 24.68 -24.92
N GLU A 122 4.75 25.37 -24.88
CA GLU A 122 4.24 26.15 -26.02
C GLU A 122 4.98 27.47 -26.19
N ASN A 123 5.21 27.87 -27.45
CA ASN A 123 5.80 29.17 -27.78
C ASN A 123 4.82 30.29 -27.38
N GLY A 124 5.09 30.99 -26.28
CA GLY A 124 4.51 32.31 -26.02
C GLY A 124 3.85 32.53 -24.65
N GLU A 125 3.72 31.51 -23.80
CA GLU A 125 3.27 31.75 -22.42
C GLU A 125 4.46 32.06 -21.51
N ALA A 126 4.57 33.32 -21.11
CA ALA A 126 5.45 33.69 -20.01
C ALA A 126 5.01 32.92 -18.75
N PRO A 127 5.96 32.41 -17.94
CA PRO A 127 5.62 31.70 -16.72
C PRO A 127 4.71 32.56 -15.83
N PRO A 128 3.73 31.96 -15.14
CA PRO A 128 2.77 32.70 -14.33
C PRO A 128 3.50 33.63 -13.35
N GLN A 129 3.13 34.92 -13.37
CA GLN A 129 3.71 35.89 -12.46
C GLN A 129 3.32 35.52 -11.02
N VAL A 130 4.35 35.36 -10.19
CA VAL A 130 4.22 35.14 -8.74
C VAL A 130 3.57 36.39 -8.14
N GLU A 131 2.37 36.25 -7.58
CA GLU A 131 1.77 37.28 -6.73
C GLU A 131 2.73 37.58 -5.58
N GLN A 132 3.17 38.84 -5.49
CA GLN A 132 3.98 39.27 -4.36
C GLN A 132 3.14 39.19 -3.07
N PRO A 133 3.66 38.56 -2.00
CA PRO A 133 2.93 38.47 -0.75
C PRO A 133 2.65 39.86 -0.16
N LYS A 134 1.42 40.05 0.33
CA LYS A 134 1.00 41.25 1.07
C LYS A 134 1.96 41.49 2.24
N GLN A 135 2.41 42.74 2.39
CA GLN A 135 3.39 43.14 3.40
C GLN A 135 2.96 42.75 4.82
N PRO A 136 3.87 42.20 5.65
CA PRO A 136 3.62 42.02 7.07
C PRO A 136 3.67 43.35 7.84
N ILE A 137 2.85 43.42 8.88
CA ILE A 137 2.76 44.48 9.90
C ILE A 137 4.15 44.77 10.50
N PRO A 138 4.55 46.04 10.72
CA PRO A 138 5.95 46.41 10.92
C PRO A 138 6.46 46.05 12.31
N VAL A 139 7.62 45.39 12.36
CA VAL A 139 8.50 45.38 13.53
C VAL A 139 9.77 46.18 13.19
N SER A 140 9.99 47.28 13.93
CA SER A 140 11.20 48.11 13.86
C SER A 140 12.43 47.29 14.33
N ARG A 141 13.70 47.52 13.96
CA ARG A 141 14.42 48.73 13.59
C ARG A 141 15.81 48.30 13.09
N ARG A 142 16.39 49.05 12.15
CA ARG A 142 17.81 49.16 11.72
C ARG A 142 18.19 48.51 10.37
N THR A 143 18.07 49.35 9.33
CA THR A 143 19.13 49.81 8.39
C THR A 143 20.12 48.73 7.91
N VAL A 144 20.31 48.46 6.60
CA VAL A 144 20.85 49.34 5.54
C VAL A 144 20.53 48.71 4.17
N VAL A 145 19.67 49.36 3.37
CA VAL A 145 19.93 50.04 2.07
C VAL A 145 20.32 49.15 0.88
N TYR A 146 19.37 49.08 -0.08
CA TYR A 146 19.59 48.79 -1.50
C TYR A 146 20.44 49.88 -2.16
N ALA A 147 21.40 49.49 -3.01
CA ALA A 147 21.89 50.36 -4.06
C ALA A 147 22.18 49.55 -5.33
N ALA A 148 21.42 49.85 -6.37
CA ALA A 148 21.70 49.48 -7.74
C ALA A 148 22.86 50.31 -8.33
N ILE A 149 23.35 49.86 -9.49
CA ILE A 149 24.09 50.54 -10.57
C ILE A 149 25.49 49.97 -10.80
N GLY A 150 25.70 49.45 -12.01
CA GLY A 150 27.03 49.23 -12.56
C GLY A 150 27.07 48.17 -13.65
N THR A 151 26.85 48.57 -14.90
CA THR A 151 27.20 47.78 -16.09
C THR A 151 28.66 47.33 -16.05
N ALA A 152 28.89 46.03 -15.96
CA ALA A 152 30.16 45.41 -16.32
C ALA A 152 29.89 44.01 -16.90
N THR A 153 30.05 43.88 -18.22
CA THR A 153 30.25 42.62 -18.92
C THR A 153 31.41 41.85 -18.27
N ALA A 154 31.09 40.77 -17.58
CA ALA A 154 32.06 39.74 -17.21
C ALA A 154 31.37 38.37 -17.14
N ILE A 155 31.98 37.42 -17.85
CA ILE A 155 31.63 36.01 -17.96
C ILE A 155 31.43 35.39 -16.57
N ALA A 156 30.20 34.95 -16.28
CA ALA A 156 29.88 34.05 -15.18
C ALA A 156 28.63 33.21 -15.52
N THR A 157 28.64 32.50 -16.66
CA THR A 157 27.73 31.37 -16.90
C THR A 157 28.17 30.18 -16.06
N GLY A 158 27.97 30.30 -14.75
CA GLY A 158 28.39 29.29 -13.79
C GLY A 158 28.03 29.74 -12.38
N THR A 159 26.74 29.72 -12.05
CA THR A 159 26.20 29.58 -10.67
C THR A 159 24.69 29.76 -10.57
N ALA A 160 24.00 30.28 -11.61
CA ALA A 160 22.53 30.44 -11.55
C ALA A 160 21.73 29.11 -11.70
N GLY A 161 22.40 28.00 -12.03
CA GLY A 161 21.78 26.66 -12.13
C GLY A 161 21.77 25.84 -10.85
N TRP A 162 22.35 26.34 -9.74
CA TRP A 162 22.42 25.62 -8.46
C TRP A 162 21.33 25.98 -7.45
N PHE A 163 20.47 26.97 -7.75
CA PHE A 163 19.54 27.54 -6.76
C PHE A 163 18.04 27.35 -7.04
N VAL A 164 17.66 26.51 -8.02
CA VAL A 164 16.28 25.99 -8.09
C VAL A 164 16.28 24.48 -7.89
N ARG A 165 16.93 24.03 -6.81
CA ARG A 165 16.40 22.87 -6.09
C ARG A 165 15.09 23.40 -5.51
N GLN A 166 13.94 23.08 -6.12
CA GLN A 166 12.65 23.36 -5.47
C GLN A 166 12.80 22.88 -4.03
N TYR A 167 12.68 23.81 -3.08
CA TYR A 167 12.89 23.56 -1.66
C TYR A 167 11.73 22.68 -1.23
N GLN A 168 11.87 21.37 -1.42
CA GLN A 168 10.96 20.37 -0.89
C GLN A 168 10.95 20.57 0.62
N PRO A 169 9.82 20.99 1.22
CA PRO A 169 9.81 21.40 2.60
C PRO A 169 10.18 20.21 3.48
N SER A 170 10.94 20.50 4.53
CA SER A 170 11.29 19.50 5.53
C SER A 170 10.07 19.21 6.39
N VAL A 171 9.57 17.98 6.34
CA VAL A 171 8.43 17.47 7.13
C VAL A 171 8.93 16.38 8.05
N ARG A 172 8.59 16.49 9.33
CA ARG A 172 8.84 15.45 10.33
C ARG A 172 7.54 15.06 11.01
N TRP A 173 7.18 13.79 10.90
CA TRP A 173 6.03 13.21 11.57
C TRP A 173 6.48 12.16 12.56
N LYS A 174 5.63 11.92 13.56
CA LYS A 174 5.71 10.75 14.43
C LYS A 174 4.58 9.79 14.08
N MET A 175 4.92 8.51 13.94
CA MET A 175 4.00 7.39 13.82
C MET A 175 4.05 6.53 15.08
N VAL A 176 2.89 6.10 15.59
CA VAL A 176 2.82 5.06 16.64
C VAL A 176 2.26 3.77 16.07
N SER A 177 2.78 2.62 16.48
CA SER A 177 2.34 1.30 16.01
C SER A 177 1.68 0.52 17.15
N PHE A 178 0.58 -0.18 16.88
CA PHE A 178 -0.04 -1.08 17.87
C PHE A 178 0.84 -2.31 18.17
N LEU A 179 1.81 -2.59 17.29
CA LEU A 179 2.82 -3.63 17.43
C LEU A 179 4.12 -3.03 17.98
N GLY A 180 4.55 -3.50 19.15
CA GLY A 180 5.82 -3.13 19.76
C GLY A 180 6.97 -4.10 19.42
N GLU A 181 8.19 -3.75 19.86
CA GLU A 181 9.42 -4.52 19.63
C GLU A 181 9.31 -6.00 20.06
N SER A 182 8.39 -6.33 20.98
CA SER A 182 8.09 -7.70 21.44
C SER A 182 7.63 -8.64 20.31
N THR A 183 7.08 -8.06 19.23
CA THR A 183 6.51 -8.75 18.06
C THR A 183 7.41 -8.76 16.83
N LYS A 184 8.55 -8.05 16.90
CA LYS A 184 9.54 -7.99 15.83
C LYS A 184 10.04 -9.39 15.46
N ASN A 185 10.15 -9.64 14.16
CA ASN A 185 10.50 -10.93 13.57
C ASN A 185 9.50 -12.08 13.89
N LYS A 186 8.37 -11.81 14.57
CA LYS A 186 7.32 -12.79 14.85
C LYS A 186 6.07 -12.53 14.04
N VAL A 187 5.72 -11.26 13.87
CA VAL A 187 4.51 -10.80 13.17
C VAL A 187 4.93 -9.99 11.95
N ILE A 188 4.49 -10.39 10.75
CA ILE A 188 4.89 -9.72 9.50
C ILE A 188 4.41 -8.27 9.46
N LEU A 189 3.21 -7.98 9.99
CA LEU A 189 2.67 -6.62 10.06
C LEU A 189 3.57 -5.62 10.81
N PHE A 190 4.47 -6.09 11.69
CA PHE A 190 5.42 -5.22 12.39
C PHE A 190 6.28 -4.41 11.41
N ASP A 191 6.59 -4.98 10.25
CA ASP A 191 7.47 -4.36 9.26
C ASP A 191 6.77 -3.25 8.46
N ALA A 192 5.43 -3.23 8.39
CA ALA A 192 4.67 -2.28 7.58
C ALA A 192 4.97 -0.79 7.89
N PRO A 193 4.85 -0.31 9.14
CA PRO A 193 5.14 1.10 9.46
C PRO A 193 6.61 1.47 9.20
N LEU A 194 7.55 0.53 9.42
CA LEU A 194 8.98 0.74 9.18
C LEU A 194 9.28 0.84 7.68
N MET A 195 8.66 0.00 6.85
CA MET A 195 8.77 0.04 5.40
C MET A 195 8.27 1.38 4.85
N ILE A 196 7.15 1.89 5.35
CA ILE A 196 6.58 3.17 4.94
C ILE A 196 7.55 4.31 5.28
N SER A 197 8.03 4.35 6.53
CA SER A 197 8.97 5.36 6.99
C SER A 197 10.24 5.40 6.14
N GLU A 198 10.92 4.26 5.95
CA GLU A 198 12.17 4.21 5.19
C GLU A 198 11.96 4.49 3.71
N ARG A 199 10.83 4.04 3.12
CA ARG A 199 10.55 4.29 1.70
C ARG A 199 10.23 5.76 1.42
N ILE A 200 9.44 6.41 2.27
CA ILE A 200 9.15 7.85 2.15
C ILE A 200 10.43 8.67 2.32
N LYS A 201 11.24 8.34 3.34
CA LYS A 201 12.54 8.99 3.58
C LYS A 201 13.48 8.84 2.37
N ALA A 202 13.54 7.65 1.76
CA ALA A 202 14.37 7.42 0.58
C ALA A 202 13.90 8.23 -0.64
N ILE A 203 12.60 8.16 -0.99
CA ILE A 203 12.04 8.86 -2.17
C ILE A 203 12.17 10.38 -2.02
N THR A 204 12.00 10.90 -0.82
CA THR A 204 12.06 12.36 -0.55
C THR A 204 13.45 12.87 -0.24
N ASN A 205 14.51 12.04 -0.37
CA ASN A 205 15.88 12.40 0.02
C ASN A 205 15.95 12.98 1.45
N SER A 206 15.27 12.31 2.40
CA SER A 206 15.14 12.67 3.81
C SER A 206 14.47 14.01 4.07
N GLN A 207 13.73 14.58 3.11
CA GLN A 207 12.93 15.78 3.34
C GLN A 207 11.61 15.48 4.03
N PHE A 208 11.02 14.29 3.84
CA PHE A 208 9.90 13.81 4.64
C PHE A 208 10.37 12.61 5.47
N ILE A 209 10.40 12.77 6.79
CA ILE A 209 10.78 11.72 7.73
C ILE A 209 9.60 11.40 8.63
N ILE A 210 9.30 10.11 8.79
CA ILE A 210 8.31 9.61 9.74
C ILE A 210 9.06 8.79 10.79
N GLU A 211 9.12 9.26 12.02
CA GLU A 211 9.73 8.52 13.13
C GLU A 211 8.71 7.54 13.70
N VAL A 212 8.99 6.24 13.58
CA VAL A 212 8.10 5.17 14.06
C VAL A 212 8.45 4.83 15.50
N ASP A 213 7.47 4.96 16.39
CA ASP A 213 7.55 4.56 17.78
C ASP A 213 7.04 3.11 17.94
N THR A 214 7.98 2.20 18.19
CA THR A 214 7.73 0.77 18.46
C THR A 214 8.02 0.40 19.93
N THR A 215 8.12 1.40 20.82
CA THR A 215 8.62 1.20 22.19
C THR A 215 7.69 0.41 23.11
N GLY A 216 6.42 0.22 22.74
CA GLY A 216 5.49 -0.63 23.50
C GLY A 216 4.21 -0.96 22.74
N ASP A 217 3.50 -1.97 23.23
CA ASP A 217 2.18 -2.36 22.73
C ASP A 217 1.14 -1.34 23.21
N ILE A 218 0.79 -0.39 22.35
CA ILE A 218 -0.25 0.62 22.59
C ILE A 218 -1.60 0.10 22.06
N LEU A 219 -2.68 0.37 22.80
CA LEU A 219 -4.01 0.00 22.36
C LEU A 219 -4.41 0.79 21.10
N THR A 220 -5.07 0.14 20.15
CA THR A 220 -5.51 0.80 18.90
C THR A 220 -6.40 2.02 19.17
N GLU A 221 -7.23 1.96 20.21
CA GLU A 221 -8.11 3.07 20.58
C GLU A 221 -7.31 4.31 21.00
N GLU A 222 -6.22 4.08 21.75
CA GLU A 222 -5.34 5.16 22.15
C GLU A 222 -4.60 5.75 20.94
N ILE A 223 -4.26 4.94 19.94
CA ILE A 223 -3.70 5.41 18.67
C ILE A 223 -4.72 6.31 17.96
N LEU A 224 -5.94 5.82 17.74
CA LEU A 224 -6.97 6.56 16.99
C LEU A 224 -7.27 7.90 17.64
N GLN A 225 -7.40 7.94 18.97
CA GLN A 225 -7.62 9.17 19.73
C GLN A 225 -6.45 10.16 19.59
N LYS A 226 -5.21 9.68 19.72
CA LYS A 226 -4.01 10.53 19.60
C LYS A 226 -3.83 11.09 18.19
N VAL A 227 -4.04 10.26 17.16
CA VAL A 227 -3.98 10.68 15.75
C VAL A 227 -5.09 11.68 15.44
N SER A 228 -6.33 11.43 15.87
CA SER A 228 -7.43 12.37 15.68
C SER A 228 -7.17 13.72 16.38
N ALA A 229 -6.47 13.73 17.52
CA ALA A 229 -6.08 14.96 18.20
C ALA A 229 -4.94 15.72 17.51
N GLY A 230 -4.03 15.02 16.80
CA GLY A 230 -3.02 15.59 15.91
C GLY A 230 -1.89 16.40 16.55
N ARG A 231 -1.80 16.46 17.90
CA ARG A 231 -0.85 17.34 18.61
C ARG A 231 0.60 16.85 18.52
N ASP A 232 0.85 15.63 19.01
CA ASP A 232 2.20 15.08 19.15
C ASP A 232 2.49 13.92 18.17
N ILE A 233 1.44 13.38 17.56
CA ILE A 233 1.47 12.21 16.69
C ILE A 233 0.62 12.53 15.46
N GLN A 234 1.22 12.47 14.28
CA GLN A 234 0.55 12.80 13.03
C GLN A 234 -0.06 11.57 12.37
N CYS A 235 0.45 10.38 12.67
CA CYS A 235 -0.10 9.14 12.14
C CYS A 235 0.06 7.95 13.07
N GLY A 236 -0.68 6.88 12.82
CA GLY A 236 -0.61 5.65 13.59
C GLY A 236 -0.99 4.44 12.78
N PHE A 237 -0.35 3.31 13.03
CA PHE A 237 -0.60 2.04 12.34
C PHE A 237 -1.41 1.12 13.26
N SER A 238 -2.62 0.73 12.82
CA SER A 238 -3.50 -0.16 13.59
C SER A 238 -4.59 -0.81 12.72
N GLY A 239 -5.49 -1.58 13.34
CA GLY A 239 -6.69 -2.13 12.71
C GLY A 239 -7.94 -1.63 13.42
N ILE A 240 -8.88 -1.03 12.68
CA ILE A 240 -10.03 -0.31 13.25
C ILE A 240 -11.07 -1.21 13.94
N TYR A 241 -11.05 -2.52 13.71
CA TYR A 241 -11.99 -3.47 14.32
C TYR A 241 -11.76 -3.79 15.82
N TYR A 242 -10.69 -3.28 16.42
CA TYR A 242 -10.41 -3.40 17.86
C TYR A 242 -11.16 -2.36 18.71
N GLU A 243 -11.76 -1.38 18.04
CA GLU A 243 -12.32 -0.18 18.63
C GLU A 243 -13.64 -0.41 19.39
N GLN A 244 -14.21 0.68 19.90
CA GLN A 244 -15.50 0.67 20.57
C GLN A 244 -16.66 0.57 19.57
N GLU A 245 -17.81 0.12 20.09
CA GLU A 245 -19.03 -0.12 19.34
C GLU A 245 -19.48 1.05 18.43
N LYS A 246 -19.26 2.29 18.86
CA LYS A 246 -19.60 3.49 18.08
C LYS A 246 -18.84 3.61 16.75
N TYR A 247 -17.72 2.90 16.60
CA TYR A 247 -16.89 2.88 15.40
C TYR A 247 -17.13 1.64 14.52
N ARG A 248 -18.09 0.78 14.86
CA ARG A 248 -18.46 -0.40 14.04
C ARG A 248 -18.67 -0.12 12.55
N PRO A 249 -19.23 1.02 12.08
CA PRO A 249 -19.33 1.28 10.65
C PRO A 249 -17.97 1.35 9.93
N LEU A 250 -16.88 1.60 10.65
CA LEU A 250 -15.53 1.60 10.07
C LEU A 250 -14.97 0.18 9.89
N TYR A 251 -15.57 -0.85 10.49
CA TYR A 251 -15.03 -2.22 10.47
C TYR A 251 -15.11 -2.83 9.07
N PHE A 252 -16.01 -2.32 8.22
CA PHE A 252 -16.06 -2.63 6.79
C PHE A 252 -14.77 -2.23 6.03
N GLY A 253 -13.94 -1.35 6.60
CA GLY A 253 -12.59 -1.04 6.10
C GLY A 253 -11.51 -2.03 6.54
N CYS A 254 -11.81 -2.96 7.45
CA CYS A 254 -10.85 -3.89 8.03
C CYS A 254 -11.20 -5.35 7.74
N ALA A 255 -12.26 -5.88 8.36
CA ALA A 255 -12.76 -7.24 8.17
C ALA A 255 -14.19 -7.38 8.69
N VAL A 256 -15.00 -8.18 7.98
CA VAL A 256 -16.36 -8.56 8.38
C VAL A 256 -16.50 -10.08 8.21
N PRO A 257 -17.11 -10.80 9.17
CA PRO A 257 -17.33 -12.24 9.05
C PRO A 257 -18.10 -12.60 7.78
N PHE A 258 -17.65 -13.65 7.08
CA PHE A 258 -18.17 -14.07 5.77
C PHE A 258 -18.21 -12.94 4.71
N GLY A 259 -17.34 -11.94 4.88
CA GLY A 259 -17.20 -10.78 4.02
C GLY A 259 -16.35 -11.02 2.77
N LEU A 260 -15.56 -10.00 2.45
CA LEU A 260 -14.82 -9.89 1.20
C LEU A 260 -13.53 -10.74 1.24
N SER A 261 -13.21 -11.37 0.12
CA SER A 261 -11.89 -11.96 -0.15
C SER A 261 -10.81 -10.88 -0.18
N PRO A 262 -9.51 -11.22 -0.15
CA PRO A 262 -8.44 -10.21 -0.21
C PRO A 262 -8.48 -9.34 -1.47
N GLN A 263 -8.88 -9.91 -2.62
CA GLN A 263 -9.04 -9.18 -3.87
C GLN A 263 -10.25 -8.25 -3.79
N GLU A 264 -11.38 -8.74 -3.30
CA GLU A 264 -12.60 -7.96 -3.14
C GLU A 264 -12.43 -6.81 -2.13
N GLN A 265 -11.75 -7.06 -1.00
CA GLN A 265 -11.44 -6.05 0.01
C GLN A 265 -10.54 -4.96 -0.56
N THR A 266 -9.54 -5.32 -1.37
CA THR A 266 -8.67 -4.35 -2.04
C THR A 266 -9.46 -3.45 -3.00
N ALA A 267 -10.42 -4.02 -3.74
CA ALA A 267 -11.32 -3.27 -4.62
C ALA A 267 -12.23 -2.35 -3.82
N TRP A 268 -12.82 -2.83 -2.72
CA TRP A 268 -13.67 -2.06 -1.81
C TRP A 268 -12.94 -0.87 -1.18
N LEU A 269 -11.70 -1.05 -0.75
CA LEU A 269 -10.90 0.03 -0.16
C LEU A 269 -10.52 1.11 -1.17
N SER A 270 -10.53 0.78 -2.46
CA SER A 270 -10.27 1.71 -3.57
C SER A 270 -11.55 2.33 -4.13
N TYR A 271 -12.72 1.82 -3.74
CA TYR A 271 -14.02 2.26 -4.23
C TYR A 271 -14.32 3.71 -3.82
N LYS A 272 -14.83 4.48 -4.77
CA LYS A 272 -15.37 5.82 -4.57
C LYS A 272 -16.84 5.79 -4.96
N LYS A 273 -17.71 6.27 -4.06
CA LYS A 273 -19.15 6.32 -4.30
C LYS A 273 -19.50 7.27 -5.45
N ASP A 274 -18.83 8.43 -5.53
CA ASP A 274 -18.73 9.24 -6.74
C ASP A 274 -17.30 9.13 -7.30
N PRO A 275 -17.09 8.74 -8.58
CA PRO A 275 -15.76 8.65 -9.18
C PRO A 275 -14.98 9.98 -9.18
N ASN A 276 -15.65 11.12 -8.99
CA ASN A 276 -15.04 12.45 -8.88
C ASN A 276 -14.62 12.81 -7.45
N ASP A 277 -14.98 11.99 -6.45
CA ASP A 277 -14.59 12.24 -5.06
C ASP A 277 -13.06 12.18 -4.91
N GLN A 278 -12.53 12.97 -3.98
CA GLN A 278 -11.10 12.92 -3.65
C GLN A 278 -10.77 11.68 -2.80
N LEU A 279 -11.61 11.40 -1.81
CA LEU A 279 -11.45 10.28 -0.88
C LEU A 279 -12.17 9.03 -1.38
N THR A 280 -11.72 7.87 -0.92
CA THR A 280 -12.49 6.62 -1.05
C THR A 280 -13.69 6.62 -0.11
N TYR A 281 -14.65 5.73 -0.36
CA TYR A 281 -15.85 5.62 0.48
C TYR A 281 -15.47 5.36 1.95
N ILE A 282 -14.57 4.39 2.22
CA ILE A 282 -14.10 4.12 3.59
C ILE A 282 -13.40 5.33 4.21
N GLN A 283 -12.63 6.09 3.44
CA GLN A 283 -11.98 7.31 3.94
C GLN A 283 -13.01 8.40 4.33
N SER A 284 -14.12 8.53 3.60
CA SER A 284 -15.15 9.53 3.93
C SER A 284 -15.87 9.21 5.25
N LEU A 285 -16.04 7.91 5.57
CA LEU A 285 -16.74 7.47 6.79
C LEU A 285 -16.07 7.93 8.08
N TYR A 286 -14.74 8.01 8.12
CA TYR A 286 -14.02 8.51 9.31
C TYR A 286 -14.45 9.94 9.64
N ARG A 287 -14.59 10.80 8.62
CA ARG A 287 -15.08 12.17 8.78
C ARG A 287 -16.55 12.20 9.20
N GLU A 288 -17.40 11.37 8.61
CA GLU A 288 -18.84 11.32 8.93
C GLU A 288 -19.13 10.91 10.37
N ILE A 289 -18.25 10.08 10.97
CA ILE A 289 -18.31 9.66 12.38
C ILE A 289 -17.59 10.67 13.30
N GLY A 290 -17.06 11.77 12.75
CA GLY A 290 -16.48 12.88 13.51
C GLY A 290 -15.02 12.69 13.90
N LEU A 291 -14.29 11.79 13.24
CA LEU A 291 -12.84 11.63 13.42
C LEU A 291 -12.08 12.58 12.49
N ASN A 292 -11.03 13.20 13.01
CA ASN A 292 -10.13 14.05 12.25
C ASN A 292 -8.98 13.22 11.63
N VAL A 293 -9.35 12.15 10.93
CA VAL A 293 -8.44 11.09 10.48
C VAL A 293 -8.75 10.69 9.05
N ILE A 294 -7.72 10.44 8.25
CA ILE A 294 -7.80 9.81 6.93
C ILE A 294 -7.04 8.47 7.01
N PRO A 295 -7.71 7.32 6.82
CA PRO A 295 -7.05 6.02 6.79
C PRO A 295 -6.43 5.73 5.42
N PHE A 296 -5.23 5.14 5.41
CA PHE A 296 -4.58 4.64 4.21
C PHE A 296 -4.25 3.14 4.39
N PRO A 297 -4.85 2.23 3.62
CA PRO A 297 -4.53 0.80 3.68
C PRO A 297 -3.03 0.56 3.49
N ALA A 298 -2.43 -0.16 4.42
CA ALA A 298 -0.98 -0.28 4.55
C ALA A 298 -0.49 -1.70 4.90
N GLY A 299 -1.39 -2.61 5.22
CA GLY A 299 -1.09 -4.02 5.41
C GLY A 299 -2.35 -4.87 5.25
N ALA A 300 -2.19 -6.09 4.74
CA ALA A 300 -3.26 -7.08 4.75
C ALA A 300 -2.69 -8.47 5.05
N THR A 301 -3.49 -9.29 5.74
CA THR A 301 -3.07 -10.64 6.15
C THR A 301 -3.56 -11.74 5.22
N GLY A 302 -4.51 -11.41 4.33
CA GLY A 302 -5.27 -12.39 3.57
C GLY A 302 -6.33 -13.09 4.44
N GLY A 303 -6.80 -14.24 3.98
CA GLY A 303 -7.75 -15.05 4.75
C GLY A 303 -7.07 -15.72 5.93
N GLN A 304 -7.62 -15.53 7.12
CA GLN A 304 -7.04 -16.04 8.35
C GLN A 304 -7.43 -17.49 8.67
N MET A 305 -6.66 -18.10 9.58
CA MET A 305 -7.00 -19.40 10.16
C MET A 305 -8.06 -19.28 11.24
N GLY A 306 -8.77 -20.38 11.49
CA GLY A 306 -9.81 -20.49 12.52
C GLY A 306 -9.27 -20.56 13.94
N GLY A 307 -7.97 -20.40 14.17
CA GLY A 307 -7.37 -20.36 15.50
C GLY A 307 -7.10 -21.72 16.15
N TRP A 308 -6.44 -21.66 17.30
CA TRP A 308 -5.94 -22.78 18.09
C TRP A 308 -6.83 -23.08 19.28
N PHE A 309 -7.24 -24.34 19.45
CA PHE A 309 -8.12 -24.79 20.52
C PHE A 309 -7.48 -25.91 21.34
N LYS A 310 -7.77 -25.91 22.65
CA LYS A 310 -7.42 -27.02 23.55
C LYS A 310 -8.34 -28.24 23.42
N LYS A 311 -9.57 -28.06 22.93
CA LYS A 311 -10.55 -29.13 22.70
C LYS A 311 -11.08 -29.10 21.26
N GLU A 312 -11.57 -30.25 20.78
CA GLU A 312 -12.22 -30.31 19.46
C GLU A 312 -13.56 -29.55 19.50
N ILE A 313 -13.87 -28.92 18.38
CA ILE A 313 -15.14 -28.30 18.02
C ILE A 313 -15.79 -29.18 16.96
N ASN A 314 -16.91 -29.82 17.31
CA ASN A 314 -17.71 -30.64 16.41
C ASN A 314 -19.10 -30.03 16.16
N THR A 315 -19.58 -29.19 17.10
CA THR A 315 -20.88 -28.54 17.04
C THR A 315 -20.82 -27.13 17.61
N VAL A 316 -21.86 -26.34 17.39
CA VAL A 316 -21.99 -24.98 17.99
C VAL A 316 -21.96 -25.04 19.52
N ALA A 317 -22.46 -26.11 20.13
CA ALA A 317 -22.48 -26.26 21.59
C ALA A 317 -21.06 -26.35 22.20
N ASP A 318 -20.06 -26.76 21.42
CA ASP A 318 -18.68 -26.88 21.91
C ASP A 318 -18.03 -25.52 22.19
N PHE A 319 -18.54 -24.43 21.62
CA PHE A 319 -18.06 -23.08 21.92
C PHE A 319 -18.54 -22.57 23.28
N ASN A 320 -19.66 -23.07 23.79
CA ASN A 320 -20.29 -22.54 24.99
C ASN A 320 -19.36 -22.67 26.21
N GLY A 321 -19.13 -21.54 26.88
CA GLY A 321 -18.27 -21.46 28.06
C GLY A 321 -16.78 -21.48 27.76
N LEU A 322 -16.35 -21.59 26.50
CA LEU A 322 -14.94 -21.44 26.14
C LEU A 322 -14.48 -20.01 26.38
N THR A 323 -13.26 -19.88 26.90
CA THR A 323 -12.55 -18.61 26.97
C THR A 323 -11.65 -18.45 25.74
N MET A 324 -11.84 -17.40 24.95
CA MET A 324 -11.14 -17.23 23.66
C MET A 324 -10.59 -15.82 23.50
N ARG A 325 -9.33 -15.71 23.05
CA ARG A 325 -8.80 -14.45 22.51
C ARG A 325 -9.28 -14.32 21.06
N ILE A 326 -10.10 -13.30 20.80
CA ILE A 326 -10.62 -12.96 19.47
C ILE A 326 -11.13 -11.50 19.43
N PRO A 327 -10.82 -10.70 18.38
CA PRO A 327 -11.34 -9.35 18.21
C PRO A 327 -12.50 -9.26 17.20
N GLY A 328 -12.93 -8.02 16.93
CA GLY A 328 -13.84 -7.69 15.84
C GLY A 328 -15.24 -8.29 15.97
N LEU A 329 -15.98 -8.27 14.85
CA LEU A 329 -17.36 -8.79 14.82
C LEU A 329 -17.41 -10.32 14.98
N GLY A 330 -16.32 -11.04 14.71
CA GLY A 330 -16.21 -12.46 15.02
C GLY A 330 -16.38 -12.74 16.52
N ALA A 331 -15.78 -11.89 17.35
CA ALA A 331 -15.94 -11.95 18.80
C ALA A 331 -17.38 -11.70 19.24
N ASP A 332 -18.06 -10.72 18.62
CA ASP A 332 -19.47 -10.41 18.89
C ASP A 332 -20.36 -11.62 18.55
N VAL A 333 -20.22 -12.22 17.35
CA VAL A 333 -21.00 -13.40 16.94
C VAL A 333 -20.78 -14.58 17.90
N LEU A 334 -19.52 -14.92 18.17
CA LEU A 334 -19.19 -16.05 19.03
C LEU A 334 -19.64 -15.83 20.48
N SER A 335 -19.56 -14.60 20.98
CA SER A 335 -19.95 -14.32 22.36
C SER A 335 -21.45 -14.29 22.53
N ASP A 336 -22.18 -13.62 21.63
CA ASP A 336 -23.60 -13.36 21.81
C ASP A 336 -24.47 -14.57 21.45
N TYR A 337 -24.04 -15.38 20.49
CA TYR A 337 -24.81 -16.54 20.03
C TYR A 337 -24.23 -17.89 20.45
N PHE A 338 -22.90 -18.00 20.60
CA PHE A 338 -22.23 -19.30 20.80
C PHE A 338 -21.71 -19.46 22.24
N GLY A 339 -21.85 -18.44 23.09
CA GLY A 339 -21.51 -18.51 24.51
C GLY A 339 -20.01 -18.45 24.83
N ILE A 340 -19.18 -17.96 23.90
CA ILE A 340 -17.76 -17.68 24.17
C ILE A 340 -17.62 -16.51 25.15
N LYS A 341 -16.67 -16.63 26.06
CA LYS A 341 -16.17 -15.54 26.89
C LYS A 341 -14.88 -15.00 26.27
N THR A 342 -14.95 -13.79 25.72
CA THR A 342 -13.78 -13.18 25.08
C THR A 342 -12.76 -12.73 26.11
N ASP A 343 -11.49 -12.64 25.71
CA ASP A 343 -10.42 -12.07 26.52
C ASP A 343 -10.78 -10.66 27.03
N LYS A 344 -11.36 -9.80 26.20
CA LYS A 344 -11.86 -8.49 26.62
C LYS A 344 -12.89 -8.58 27.77
N LYS A 345 -13.81 -9.57 27.74
CA LYS A 345 -14.78 -9.80 28.82
C LYS A 345 -14.12 -10.36 30.09
N ILE A 346 -13.05 -11.13 29.97
CA ILE A 346 -12.37 -11.78 31.10
C ILE A 346 -11.37 -10.83 31.79
N PHE A 347 -10.56 -10.12 31.01
CA PHE A 347 -9.45 -9.29 31.49
C PHE A 347 -9.78 -7.79 31.52
N GLY A 348 -10.95 -7.38 30.99
CA GLY A 348 -11.34 -5.98 30.84
C GLY A 348 -10.63 -5.23 29.71
N LYS A 349 -9.70 -5.91 29.01
CA LYS A 349 -8.95 -5.40 27.85
C LYS A 349 -8.61 -6.58 26.92
N ALA A 350 -8.30 -6.27 25.68
CA ALA A 350 -7.68 -7.27 24.81
C ALA A 350 -6.30 -7.67 25.36
N LEU A 351 -5.97 -8.95 25.28
CA LEU A 351 -4.62 -9.42 25.59
C LEU A 351 -3.62 -8.86 24.57
N SER A 352 -2.48 -8.40 25.06
CA SER A 352 -1.35 -8.08 24.19
C SER A 352 -0.82 -9.36 23.54
N ILE A 353 -0.16 -9.23 22.38
CA ILE A 353 0.34 -10.37 21.62
C ILE A 353 1.33 -11.22 22.44
N GLY A 354 2.13 -10.59 23.29
CA GLY A 354 3.05 -11.27 24.20
C GLY A 354 2.37 -12.10 25.29
N GLU A 355 1.12 -11.80 25.64
CA GLU A 355 0.37 -12.51 26.69
C GLU A 355 -0.38 -13.74 26.15
N ILE A 356 -0.71 -13.79 24.85
CA ILE A 356 -1.59 -14.82 24.26
C ILE A 356 -1.09 -16.23 24.54
N SER A 357 0.17 -16.54 24.18
CA SER A 357 0.73 -17.89 24.36
C SER A 357 0.78 -18.29 25.83
N THR A 358 1.09 -17.36 26.72
CA THR A 358 1.20 -17.63 28.16
C THR A 358 -0.17 -17.88 28.79
N GLU A 359 -1.19 -17.08 28.45
CA GLU A 359 -2.54 -17.28 28.97
C GLU A 359 -3.21 -18.52 28.37
N LEU A 360 -2.86 -18.87 27.13
CA LEU A 360 -3.23 -20.14 26.52
C LEU A 360 -2.56 -21.30 27.23
N GLU A 361 -1.25 -21.24 27.51
CA GLU A 361 -0.53 -22.29 28.24
C GLU A 361 -1.13 -22.52 29.64
N LYS A 362 -1.33 -21.45 30.41
CA LYS A 362 -1.99 -21.47 31.74
C LYS A 362 -3.41 -22.04 31.69
N GLY A 363 -4.10 -21.90 30.55
CA GLY A 363 -5.49 -22.29 30.39
C GLY A 363 -6.49 -21.26 30.88
N THR A 364 -6.06 -20.03 31.17
CA THR A 364 -6.96 -18.89 31.42
C THR A 364 -7.82 -18.63 30.18
N ILE A 365 -7.19 -18.69 28.99
CA ILE A 365 -7.88 -18.86 27.70
C ILE A 365 -7.71 -20.30 27.21
N GLN A 366 -8.74 -20.83 26.57
CA GLN A 366 -8.80 -22.20 26.06
C GLN A 366 -8.73 -22.24 24.52
N ALA A 367 -8.89 -21.09 23.89
CA ALA A 367 -8.68 -20.89 22.47
C ALA A 367 -8.04 -19.52 22.20
N ALA A 368 -7.32 -19.40 21.09
CA ALA A 368 -6.81 -18.14 20.60
C ALA A 368 -6.78 -18.17 19.08
N GLU A 369 -7.31 -17.12 18.46
CA GLU A 369 -6.97 -16.81 17.08
C GLU A 369 -5.88 -15.73 17.04
N TRP A 370 -5.17 -15.66 15.92
CA TRP A 370 -4.27 -14.54 15.65
C TRP A 370 -4.27 -14.17 14.17
N ILE A 371 -3.57 -14.93 13.31
CA ILE A 371 -3.56 -14.66 11.86
C ILE A 371 -3.55 -15.96 11.05
N GLY A 372 -2.51 -16.78 11.21
CA GLY A 372 -2.24 -17.85 10.25
C GLY A 372 -0.91 -18.54 10.47
N PRO A 373 -0.55 -19.50 9.62
CA PRO A 373 0.53 -20.44 9.88
C PRO A 373 1.85 -19.79 10.31
N HIS A 374 2.28 -18.71 9.66
CA HIS A 374 3.56 -18.08 9.96
C HIS A 374 3.59 -17.47 11.37
N ASP A 375 2.73 -16.49 11.62
CA ASP A 375 2.73 -15.71 12.85
C ASP A 375 2.38 -16.59 14.06
N ASP A 376 1.34 -17.43 13.94
CA ASP A 376 0.91 -18.33 15.01
C ASP A 376 2.03 -19.30 15.44
N PHE A 377 2.85 -19.74 14.47
CA PHE A 377 4.02 -20.57 14.76
C PHE A 377 5.11 -19.79 15.48
N GLN A 378 5.41 -18.56 15.05
CA GLN A 378 6.39 -17.69 15.73
C GLN A 378 5.95 -17.29 17.14
N LEU A 379 4.64 -17.17 17.36
CA LEU A 379 4.04 -16.95 18.68
C LEU A 379 3.99 -18.21 19.54
N ASN A 380 4.44 -19.37 19.04
CA ASN A 380 4.46 -20.65 19.72
C ASN A 380 3.08 -21.14 20.19
N LEU A 381 1.98 -20.76 19.53
CA LEU A 381 0.63 -21.18 19.94
C LEU A 381 0.47 -22.71 19.91
N HIS A 382 1.10 -23.37 18.94
CA HIS A 382 1.19 -24.82 18.84
C HIS A 382 1.89 -25.52 20.03
N LYS A 383 2.63 -24.78 20.87
CA LYS A 383 3.30 -25.30 22.08
C LYS A 383 2.51 -25.00 23.36
N ALA A 384 1.49 -24.14 23.30
CA ALA A 384 0.72 -23.69 24.45
C ALA A 384 -0.41 -24.67 24.88
N GLY A 385 -0.26 -25.96 24.54
CA GLY A 385 -1.23 -27.00 24.88
C GLY A 385 -2.52 -27.00 24.03
N ALA A 386 -2.67 -26.10 23.07
CA ALA A 386 -3.72 -26.15 22.07
C ALA A 386 -3.33 -27.13 20.94
N LYS A 387 -4.15 -28.14 20.71
CA LYS A 387 -3.85 -29.23 19.78
C LYS A 387 -4.63 -29.15 18.46
N TYR A 388 -5.68 -28.34 18.40
CA TYR A 388 -6.58 -28.30 17.25
C TYR A 388 -6.46 -26.94 16.57
N TYR A 389 -6.02 -26.94 15.31
CA TYR A 389 -5.87 -25.74 14.53
C TYR A 389 -6.93 -25.71 13.43
N TYR A 390 -7.92 -24.83 13.57
CA TYR A 390 -9.10 -24.83 12.73
C TYR A 390 -8.96 -23.96 11.49
N TYR A 391 -9.75 -24.23 10.46
CA TYR A 391 -9.92 -23.36 9.29
C TYR A 391 -11.33 -23.46 8.69
N PRO A 392 -11.82 -22.43 7.98
CA PRO A 392 -11.23 -21.10 7.84
C PRO A 392 -11.51 -20.23 9.08
N GLY A 393 -10.76 -19.13 9.23
CA GLY A 393 -11.12 -18.02 10.12
C GLY A 393 -12.25 -17.21 9.48
N TRP A 394 -13.47 -17.72 9.54
CA TRP A 394 -14.63 -17.13 8.86
C TRP A 394 -14.96 -15.71 9.33
N TRP A 395 -14.46 -15.30 10.50
CA TRP A 395 -14.53 -13.92 10.99
C TRP A 395 -13.66 -12.93 10.20
N GLU A 396 -12.58 -13.41 9.59
CA GLU A 396 -11.55 -12.62 8.94
C GLU A 396 -11.14 -13.24 7.58
N PRO A 397 -12.04 -13.21 6.57
CA PRO A 397 -11.73 -13.67 5.21
C PRO A 397 -10.69 -12.80 4.50
N SER A 398 -10.53 -11.56 4.96
CA SER A 398 -9.42 -10.66 4.63
C SER A 398 -9.35 -9.57 5.69
N THR A 399 -8.21 -9.42 6.35
CA THR A 399 -8.00 -8.35 7.35
C THR A 399 -7.07 -7.29 6.82
N THR A 400 -7.55 -6.04 6.79
CA THR A 400 -6.74 -4.87 6.44
C THR A 400 -6.34 -4.07 7.68
N PHE A 401 -5.09 -3.61 7.67
CA PHE A 401 -4.52 -2.65 8.61
C PHE A 401 -4.16 -1.38 7.86
N ASP A 402 -4.35 -0.24 8.51
CA ASP A 402 -4.21 1.07 7.91
C ASP A 402 -3.25 1.95 8.70
N VAL A 403 -2.62 2.89 7.98
CA VAL A 403 -2.03 4.07 8.58
C VAL A 403 -3.11 5.13 8.68
N GLN A 404 -3.53 5.40 9.90
CA GLN A 404 -4.41 6.50 10.27
C GLN A 404 -3.59 7.78 10.27
N VAL A 405 -3.98 8.79 9.49
CA VAL A 405 -3.27 10.07 9.40
C VAL A 405 -4.19 11.18 9.90
N ASN A 406 -3.67 12.06 10.76
CA ASN A 406 -4.39 13.27 11.15
C ASN A 406 -4.70 14.12 9.91
N LYS A 407 -5.96 14.49 9.72
CA LYS A 407 -6.39 15.22 8.53
C LYS A 407 -5.73 16.60 8.39
N ASP A 408 -5.55 17.34 9.48
CA ASP A 408 -4.90 18.66 9.40
C ASP A 408 -3.41 18.52 9.05
N ALA A 409 -2.73 17.50 9.59
CA ALA A 409 -1.36 17.18 9.19
C ALA A 409 -1.29 16.81 7.70
N TRP A 410 -2.24 15.98 7.21
CA TRP A 410 -2.36 15.60 5.82
C TRP A 410 -2.54 16.80 4.89
N GLU A 411 -3.48 17.70 5.20
CA GLU A 411 -3.77 18.89 4.39
C GLU A 411 -2.61 19.90 4.35
N ASN A 412 -1.72 19.86 5.35
CA ASN A 412 -0.50 20.66 5.37
C ASN A 412 0.68 20.03 4.61
N LEU A 413 0.56 18.79 4.12
CA LEU A 413 1.58 18.19 3.26
C LEU A 413 1.58 18.84 1.87
N PRO A 414 2.76 19.03 1.25
CA PRO A 414 2.83 19.29 -0.18
C PRO A 414 2.09 18.20 -0.98
N PRO A 415 1.40 18.56 -2.09
CA PRO A 415 0.68 17.59 -2.91
C PRO A 415 1.53 16.44 -3.44
N GLU A 416 2.83 16.66 -3.65
CA GLU A 416 3.80 15.62 -4.00
C GLU A 416 4.03 14.61 -2.86
N TYR A 417 4.07 15.07 -1.61
CA TYR A 417 4.24 14.18 -0.45
C TYR A 417 2.98 13.38 -0.15
N GLN A 418 1.80 13.98 -0.37
CA GLN A 418 0.53 13.25 -0.31
C GLN A 418 0.54 12.07 -1.30
N ARG A 419 0.89 12.34 -2.57
CA ARG A 419 0.98 11.30 -3.61
C ARG A 419 2.04 10.23 -3.31
N ILE A 420 3.20 10.64 -2.79
CA ILE A 420 4.24 9.69 -2.36
C ILE A 420 3.73 8.81 -1.21
N PHE A 421 3.07 9.41 -0.21
CA PHE A 421 2.54 8.70 0.94
C PHE A 421 1.49 7.66 0.53
N GLU A 422 0.51 8.04 -0.29
CA GLU A 422 -0.51 7.14 -0.85
C GLU A 422 0.12 5.97 -1.61
N ALA A 423 1.05 6.26 -2.52
CA ALA A 423 1.72 5.23 -3.32
C ALA A 423 2.53 4.25 -2.45
N VAL A 424 3.21 4.76 -1.42
CA VAL A 424 4.00 3.93 -0.50
C VAL A 424 3.10 3.08 0.41
N CYS A 425 1.95 3.58 0.85
CA CYS A 425 0.98 2.78 1.60
C CYS A 425 0.46 1.62 0.74
N HIS A 426 0.08 1.88 -0.51
CA HIS A 426 -0.38 0.83 -1.44
C HIS A 426 0.73 -0.19 -1.78
N GLU A 427 1.96 0.27 -1.98
CA GLU A 427 3.12 -0.61 -2.16
C GLU A 427 3.32 -1.52 -0.94
N THR A 428 3.23 -0.95 0.27
CA THR A 428 3.41 -1.68 1.53
C THR A 428 2.29 -2.69 1.73
N TYR A 429 1.03 -2.30 1.50
CA TYR A 429 -0.13 -3.20 1.56
C TYR A 429 0.09 -4.45 0.71
N THR A 430 0.47 -4.26 -0.55
CA THR A 430 0.70 -5.36 -1.50
C THR A 430 1.86 -6.27 -1.08
N LYS A 431 2.96 -5.67 -0.60
CA LYS A 431 4.14 -6.41 -0.13
C LYS A 431 3.84 -7.25 1.09
N ILE A 432 3.13 -6.69 2.07
CA ILE A 432 2.76 -7.39 3.31
C ILE A 432 1.84 -8.57 2.99
N LEU A 433 0.81 -8.38 2.17
CA LEU A 433 -0.09 -9.45 1.75
C LEU A 433 0.68 -10.58 1.04
N SER A 434 1.54 -10.23 0.09
CA SER A 434 2.38 -11.20 -0.63
C SER A 434 3.32 -11.97 0.30
N GLU A 435 3.84 -11.31 1.34
CA GLU A 435 4.73 -11.93 2.31
C GLU A 435 3.99 -12.89 3.24
N TYR A 436 2.76 -12.55 3.65
CA TYR A 436 1.87 -13.49 4.35
C TYR A 436 1.61 -14.73 3.51
N ASP A 437 1.19 -14.58 2.25
CA ASP A 437 0.93 -15.73 1.36
C ASP A 437 2.15 -16.65 1.26
N ARG A 438 3.32 -16.07 0.99
CA ARG A 438 4.57 -16.82 0.83
C ARG A 438 5.02 -17.50 2.12
N ARG A 439 5.00 -16.80 3.25
CA ARG A 439 5.47 -17.34 4.54
C ARG A 439 4.47 -18.30 5.16
N ASN A 440 3.17 -18.06 5.01
CA ASN A 440 2.13 -19.00 5.44
C ASN A 440 2.25 -20.31 4.68
N ALA A 441 2.41 -20.28 3.35
CA ALA A 441 2.61 -21.49 2.56
C ALA A 441 3.84 -22.29 3.03
N ARG A 442 4.96 -21.60 3.32
CA ARG A 442 6.17 -22.25 3.85
C ARG A 442 5.94 -22.86 5.23
N THR A 443 5.45 -22.08 6.18
CA THR A 443 5.30 -22.50 7.58
C THR A 443 4.19 -23.54 7.77
N LEU A 444 3.16 -23.56 6.91
CA LEU A 444 2.17 -24.63 6.89
C LEU A 444 2.83 -26.00 6.67
N GLY A 445 3.90 -26.09 5.88
CA GLY A 445 4.69 -27.32 5.73
C GLY A 445 5.29 -27.81 7.05
N ASP A 446 5.70 -26.91 7.94
CA ASP A 446 6.21 -27.28 9.27
C ASP A 446 5.08 -27.67 10.22
N ILE A 447 3.93 -26.98 10.18
CA ILE A 447 2.74 -27.35 10.93
C ILE A 447 2.24 -28.75 10.52
N ARG A 448 2.28 -29.10 9.22
CA ARG A 448 1.96 -30.44 8.73
C ARG A 448 2.90 -31.53 9.27
N LYS A 449 4.18 -31.22 9.53
CA LYS A 449 5.10 -32.17 10.19
C LYS A 449 4.70 -32.42 11.64
N LEU A 450 4.23 -31.38 12.35
CA LEU A 450 3.70 -31.52 13.71
C LEU A 450 2.44 -32.38 13.74
N GLU A 451 1.56 -32.21 12.75
CA GLU A 451 0.37 -33.03 12.56
C GLU A 451 0.72 -34.51 12.31
N SER A 452 1.63 -34.78 11.36
CA SER A 452 2.11 -36.15 11.08
C SER A 452 2.77 -36.83 12.29
N SER A 453 3.30 -36.05 13.23
CA SER A 453 3.88 -36.55 14.48
C SER A 453 2.84 -36.74 15.59
N GLY A 454 1.57 -36.43 15.34
CA GLY A 454 0.47 -36.55 16.30
C GLY A 454 0.43 -35.44 17.37
N ASN A 455 1.21 -34.36 17.21
CA ASN A 455 1.28 -33.28 18.19
C ASN A 455 0.08 -32.33 18.11
N ILE A 456 -0.43 -32.12 16.90
CA ILE A 456 -1.57 -31.25 16.59
C ILE A 456 -2.47 -31.90 15.53
N LYS A 457 -3.65 -31.33 15.28
CA LYS A 457 -4.54 -31.66 14.16
C LYS A 457 -4.97 -30.39 13.45
N ILE A 458 -4.92 -30.37 12.12
CA ILE A 458 -5.45 -29.27 11.30
C ILE A 458 -6.84 -29.68 10.82
N LEU A 459 -7.88 -28.99 11.26
CA LEU A 459 -9.27 -29.41 11.08
C LEU A 459 -10.10 -28.33 10.38
N PRO A 460 -10.95 -28.69 9.40
CA PRO A 460 -11.99 -27.76 8.98
C PRO A 460 -12.99 -27.58 10.12
N PHE A 461 -13.60 -26.41 10.24
CA PHE A 461 -14.84 -26.30 11.01
C PHE A 461 -15.93 -27.15 10.35
N PRO A 462 -16.79 -27.82 11.13
CA PRO A 462 -17.94 -28.53 10.59
C PRO A 462 -18.86 -27.61 9.77
N ASP A 463 -19.41 -28.10 8.67
CA ASP A 463 -20.28 -27.30 7.79
C ASP A 463 -21.49 -26.71 8.54
N GLU A 464 -22.08 -27.48 9.47
CA GLU A 464 -23.18 -27.01 10.32
C GLU A 464 -22.76 -25.81 11.19
N VAL A 465 -21.53 -25.82 11.72
CA VAL A 465 -20.99 -24.69 12.50
C VAL A 465 -20.88 -23.46 11.61
N LEU A 466 -20.38 -23.60 10.38
CA LEU A 466 -20.23 -22.49 9.44
C LEU A 466 -21.57 -21.94 8.98
N GLN A 467 -22.55 -22.79 8.69
CA GLN A 467 -23.91 -22.38 8.30
C GLN A 467 -24.61 -21.60 9.43
N VAL A 468 -24.52 -22.10 10.67
CA VAL A 468 -25.10 -21.39 11.82
C VAL A 468 -24.35 -20.09 12.08
N ALA A 469 -23.02 -20.08 11.97
CA ALA A 469 -22.22 -18.87 12.14
C ALA A 469 -22.59 -17.80 11.11
N GLN A 470 -22.76 -18.17 9.83
CA GLN A 470 -23.17 -17.26 8.78
C GLN A 470 -24.56 -16.65 9.06
N ALA A 471 -25.55 -17.49 9.40
CA ALA A 471 -26.89 -17.01 9.73
C ALA A 471 -26.87 -16.05 10.94
N LYS A 472 -26.03 -16.32 11.95
CA LYS A 472 -25.88 -15.45 13.13
C LYS A 472 -25.07 -14.20 12.87
N THR A 473 -24.12 -14.23 11.93
CA THR A 473 -23.49 -13.01 11.41
C THR A 473 -24.52 -12.11 10.74
N GLU A 474 -25.37 -12.64 9.86
CA GLU A 474 -26.41 -11.84 9.19
C GLU A 474 -27.42 -11.26 10.18
N GLU A 475 -27.80 -12.02 11.20
CA GLU A 475 -28.67 -11.55 12.30
C GLU A 475 -28.00 -10.42 13.10
N LEU A 476 -26.70 -10.55 13.40
CA LEU A 476 -25.93 -9.52 14.09
C LEU A 476 -25.82 -8.22 13.28
N LEU A 477 -25.49 -8.32 11.99
CA LEU A 477 -25.37 -7.14 11.13
C LEU A 477 -26.72 -6.41 11.02
N LYS A 478 -27.83 -7.15 10.85
CA LYS A 478 -29.19 -6.58 10.88
C LYS A 478 -29.56 -5.96 12.22
N LEU A 479 -29.08 -6.51 13.33
CA LEU A 479 -29.27 -5.89 14.64
C LEU A 479 -28.55 -4.53 14.71
N TYR A 480 -27.33 -4.44 14.17
CA TYR A 480 -26.55 -3.21 14.13
C TYR A 480 -27.06 -2.16 13.13
N ASP A 481 -27.89 -2.54 12.15
CA ASP A 481 -28.61 -1.62 11.27
C ASP A 481 -29.58 -0.68 12.03
N ALA A 482 -29.85 -0.95 13.31
CA ALA A 482 -30.53 0.02 14.17
C ALA A 482 -29.76 1.36 14.30
N ASN A 483 -28.44 1.35 14.08
CA ASN A 483 -27.64 2.56 13.90
C ASN A 483 -27.70 3.00 12.41
N PRO A 484 -28.21 4.21 12.09
CA PRO A 484 -28.34 4.67 10.71
C PRO A 484 -27.02 4.73 9.93
N GLN A 485 -25.92 5.12 10.56
CA GLN A 485 -24.61 5.16 9.92
C GLN A 485 -24.09 3.76 9.63
N PHE A 486 -24.30 2.82 10.55
CA PHE A 486 -23.96 1.42 10.30
C PHE A 486 -24.76 0.85 9.14
N LYS A 487 -26.08 1.09 9.14
CA LYS A 487 -26.98 0.62 8.10
C LYS A 487 -26.57 1.12 6.71
N GLU A 488 -26.25 2.40 6.59
CA GLU A 488 -25.84 2.97 5.30
C GLU A 488 -24.61 2.27 4.72
N VAL A 489 -23.58 2.08 5.55
CA VAL A 489 -22.35 1.41 5.13
C VAL A 489 -22.59 -0.07 4.84
N HIS A 490 -23.40 -0.74 5.66
CA HIS A 490 -23.75 -2.14 5.48
C HIS A 490 -24.53 -2.38 4.18
N ASP A 491 -25.53 -1.55 3.87
CA ASP A 491 -26.30 -1.65 2.62
C ASP A 491 -25.39 -1.43 1.39
N GLU A 492 -24.50 -0.43 1.43
CA GLU A 492 -23.54 -0.15 0.36
C GLU A 492 -22.54 -1.31 0.18
N TRP A 493 -21.99 -1.81 1.27
CA TRP A 493 -21.04 -2.92 1.27
C TRP A 493 -21.67 -4.23 0.80
N GLU A 494 -22.91 -4.52 1.18
CA GLU A 494 -23.62 -5.72 0.73
C GLU A 494 -23.92 -5.68 -0.77
N GLY A 495 -24.30 -4.50 -1.28
CA GLY A 495 -24.44 -4.26 -2.71
C GLY A 495 -23.13 -4.47 -3.46
N PHE A 496 -22.04 -3.90 -2.97
CA PHE A 496 -20.69 -4.08 -3.54
C PHE A 496 -20.26 -5.56 -3.53
N LYS A 497 -20.39 -6.24 -2.38
CA LYS A 497 -20.07 -7.65 -2.22
C LYS A 497 -20.83 -8.53 -3.20
N THR A 498 -22.14 -8.29 -3.36
CA THR A 498 -22.99 -9.05 -4.29
C THR A 498 -22.51 -8.90 -5.73
N GLN A 499 -22.16 -7.67 -6.14
CA GLN A 499 -21.64 -7.41 -7.48
C GLN A 499 -20.28 -8.07 -7.70
N MET A 500 -19.36 -7.93 -6.75
CA MET A 500 -18.03 -8.56 -6.81
C MET A 500 -18.13 -10.08 -6.91
N ARG A 501 -18.94 -10.73 -6.06
CA ARG A 501 -19.12 -12.18 -6.09
C ARG A 501 -19.73 -12.67 -7.39
N SER A 502 -20.65 -11.93 -7.99
CA SER A 502 -21.19 -12.30 -9.31
C SER A 502 -20.11 -12.36 -10.41
N TRP A 503 -19.04 -11.57 -10.26
CA TRP A 503 -17.87 -11.62 -11.13
C TRP A 503 -16.88 -12.71 -10.71
N ASP A 504 -16.59 -12.84 -9.42
CA ASP A 504 -15.64 -13.83 -8.90
C ASP A 504 -16.14 -15.26 -9.13
N ASP A 505 -17.44 -15.53 -9.01
CA ASP A 505 -18.04 -16.83 -9.34
C ASP A 505 -17.72 -17.24 -10.78
N LEU A 506 -17.76 -16.31 -11.74
CA LEU A 506 -17.38 -16.59 -13.13
C LEU A 506 -15.86 -16.77 -13.28
N SER A 507 -15.07 -15.91 -12.65
CA SER A 507 -13.63 -15.81 -12.89
C SER A 507 -12.80 -16.84 -12.10
N ASP A 508 -13.15 -17.12 -10.85
CA ASP A 508 -12.41 -17.99 -9.94
C ASP A 508 -12.84 -19.45 -10.03
N LEU A 509 -14.13 -19.77 -10.27
CA LEU A 509 -14.53 -21.15 -10.59
C LEU A 509 -13.74 -21.66 -11.81
N THR A 510 -13.54 -20.80 -12.82
CA THR A 510 -12.72 -21.13 -13.99
C THR A 510 -11.27 -21.45 -13.60
N LYS A 511 -10.66 -20.68 -12.69
CA LYS A 511 -9.30 -20.93 -12.19
C LYS A 511 -9.23 -22.21 -11.37
N ILE A 512 -10.21 -22.49 -10.51
CA ILE A 512 -10.24 -23.70 -9.69
C ILE A 512 -10.42 -24.94 -10.58
N MET A 513 -11.38 -24.92 -11.50
CA MET A 513 -11.62 -26.04 -12.43
C MET A 513 -10.39 -26.33 -13.30
N SER A 514 -9.70 -25.29 -13.79
CA SER A 514 -8.46 -25.48 -14.56
C SER A 514 -7.33 -26.10 -13.75
N ARG A 515 -7.17 -25.74 -12.46
CA ARG A 515 -6.20 -26.39 -11.56
C ARG A 515 -6.55 -27.84 -11.27
N LEU A 516 -7.83 -28.16 -11.18
CA LEU A 516 -8.34 -29.51 -10.90
C LEU A 516 -8.45 -30.39 -12.17
N ASN A 517 -8.07 -29.88 -13.34
CA ASN A 517 -8.25 -30.55 -14.64
C ASN A 517 -9.70 -31.00 -14.90
N GLN A 518 -10.68 -30.25 -14.41
CA GLN A 518 -12.12 -30.51 -14.62
C GLN A 518 -12.64 -29.64 -15.78
N PRO A 519 -13.52 -30.16 -16.65
CA PRO A 519 -14.11 -29.37 -17.73
C PRO A 519 -15.05 -28.28 -17.18
N ILE A 520 -14.95 -27.07 -17.76
CA ILE A 520 -15.69 -25.85 -17.37
C ILE A 520 -17.22 -25.98 -17.62
N ASN A 521 -17.67 -27.03 -18.32
CA ASN A 521 -19.06 -27.19 -18.78
C ASN A 521 -20.08 -27.64 -17.71
N MET A 522 -19.75 -27.59 -16.42
CA MET A 522 -20.74 -27.78 -15.35
C MET A 522 -20.95 -26.42 -14.67
N VAL A 523 -22.21 -26.02 -14.48
CA VAL A 523 -22.67 -24.76 -13.86
C VAL A 523 -23.02 -23.66 -14.86
N VAL A 524 -23.92 -23.99 -15.81
CA VAL A 524 -25.01 -23.08 -16.18
C VAL A 524 -26.31 -23.87 -15.99
N GLN A 525 -26.77 -24.01 -14.76
CA GLN A 525 -28.16 -24.34 -14.42
C GLN A 525 -28.52 -23.73 -13.08
#